data_AF-A0A959QD22-F1
#
_entry.id   AF-A0A959QD22-F1
#
_cell.length_a   1.000
_cell.length_b   1.000
_cell.length_c   1.000
_cell.angle_alpha   90.00
_cell.angle_beta   90.00
_cell.angle_gamma   90.00
#
_symmetry.space_group_name_H-M   'P 1'
#
loop_
_entity.id
_entity.type
_entity.pdbx_description
1 polymer ?
#
loop_
_entity_poly.entity_id
_entity_poly.type
_entity_poly.pdbx_seq_one_letter_code
_entity_poly.pdbx_strand_id
1 'polypeptide(L)'
;MKLRELVPKRLRLRYQLVRRYWKYDLLADWRYANGPHWNLDRPQFSIELAIRKSPLYENKVHNLRLASRRISGLLIRPEEVFSFWRTIGPPTARNGFRKGRN
;
A
#
# COMPACT_ATOMS: atom_id res chain seq x y z
N MET A 1 -22.57 10.46 29.35
CA MET A 1 -22.26 9.23 28.58
C MET A 1 -21.37 9.60 27.39
N LYS A 2 -20.17 9.03 27.23
CA LYS A 2 -19.27 9.39 26.12
C LYS A 2 -19.80 8.75 24.83
N LEU A 3 -20.24 9.56 23.87
CA LEU A 3 -20.73 9.15 22.52
C LEU A 3 -19.84 8.12 21.80
N ARG A 4 -18.57 8.05 22.21
CA ARG A 4 -17.52 7.15 21.71
C ARG A 4 -17.73 5.67 22.05
N GLU A 5 -18.54 5.35 23.05
CA GLU A 5 -18.82 3.97 23.51
C GLU A 5 -20.01 3.33 22.78
N LEU A 6 -20.87 4.14 22.18
CA LEU A 6 -22.10 3.69 21.51
C LEU A 6 -21.91 3.26 20.06
N VAL A 7 -20.80 3.70 19.42
CA VAL A 7 -20.58 3.43 18.00
C VAL A 7 -19.76 2.15 17.83
N PRO A 8 -20.34 1.08 17.23
CA PRO A 8 -19.60 -0.13 16.89
C PRO A 8 -18.29 0.19 16.16
N LYS A 9 -17.20 -0.49 16.54
CA LYS A 9 -15.85 -0.28 15.98
C LYS A 9 -15.84 -0.29 14.44
N ARG A 10 -16.68 -1.12 13.82
CA ARG A 10 -16.84 -1.22 12.36
C ARG A 10 -17.36 0.09 11.73
N LEU A 11 -18.37 0.70 12.32
CA LEU A 11 -18.96 1.96 11.85
C LEU A 11 -17.99 3.12 12.04
N ARG A 12 -17.31 3.15 13.19
CA ARG A 12 -16.25 4.13 13.45
C ARG A 12 -15.11 4.03 12.45
N LEU A 13 -14.67 2.82 12.10
CA LEU A 13 -13.65 2.62 11.07
C LEU A 13 -14.13 3.11 9.70
N ARG A 14 -15.36 2.77 9.30
CA ARG A 14 -15.96 3.27 8.04
C ARG A 14 -15.99 4.80 8.01
N TYR A 15 -16.46 5.44 9.07
CA TYR A 15 -16.44 6.90 9.19
C TYR A 15 -15.03 7.47 9.06
N GLN A 16 -14.05 6.89 9.74
CA GLN A 16 -12.66 7.35 9.66
C GLN A 16 -12.07 7.19 8.26
N LEU A 17 -12.39 6.10 7.56
CA LEU A 17 -11.96 5.86 6.18
C LEU A 17 -12.59 6.87 5.21
N VAL A 18 -13.90 7.12 5.34
CA VAL A 18 -14.60 8.14 4.54
C VAL A 18 -14.04 9.53 4.82
N ARG A 19 -13.85 9.89 6.10
CA ARG A 19 -13.26 11.18 6.48
C ARG A 19 -11.85 11.35 5.93
N ARG A 20 -11.03 10.29 5.94
CA ARG A 20 -9.70 10.29 5.34
C ARG A 20 -9.79 10.51 3.82
N TYR A 21 -10.65 9.76 3.15
CA TYR A 21 -10.86 9.89 1.71
C TYR A 21 -11.29 11.32 1.33
N TRP A 22 -12.23 11.90 2.06
CA TRP A 22 -12.67 13.28 1.84
C TRP A 22 -11.55 14.30 2.04
N LYS A 23 -10.78 14.18 3.12
CA LYS A 23 -9.71 15.13 3.45
C LYS A 23 -8.52 15.06 2.49
N TYR A 24 -8.17 13.87 2.02
CA TYR A 24 -6.89 13.66 1.32
C TYR A 24 -7.02 13.26 -0.14
N ASP A 25 -8.16 12.72 -0.58
CA ASP A 25 -8.33 12.21 -1.95
C ASP A 25 -9.38 13.00 -2.77
N LEU A 26 -10.44 13.53 -2.16
CA LEU A 26 -11.48 14.29 -2.89
C LEU A 26 -11.15 15.76 -3.07
N LEU A 27 -10.57 16.40 -2.04
CA LEU A 27 -10.21 17.81 -2.07
C LEU A 27 -8.81 18.07 -2.66
N ALA A 28 -8.08 17.01 -2.98
CA ALA A 28 -6.73 17.12 -3.46
C ALA A 28 -6.65 16.66 -4.91
N ASP A 29 -6.15 17.53 -5.77
CA ASP A 29 -5.94 17.27 -7.20
C ASP A 29 -4.67 16.43 -7.44
N TRP A 30 -4.55 15.32 -6.71
CA TRP A 30 -3.40 14.45 -6.81
C TRP A 30 -3.47 13.65 -8.11
N ARG A 31 -2.53 13.92 -9.00
CA ARG A 31 -2.29 13.09 -10.18
C ARG A 31 -1.43 11.91 -9.74
N TYR A 32 -2.03 10.73 -9.53
CA TYR A 32 -1.25 9.57 -9.11
C TYR A 32 -0.62 8.87 -10.31
N ALA A 33 0.64 8.44 -10.17
CA ALA A 33 1.34 7.69 -11.19
C ALA A 33 0.57 6.39 -11.53
N ASN A 34 0.15 6.28 -12.78
CA ASN A 34 -0.60 5.15 -13.33
C ASN A 34 -0.15 4.85 -14.76
N GLY A 35 1.15 4.58 -14.93
CA GLY A 35 1.77 4.31 -16.22
C GLY A 35 1.99 2.84 -16.51
N PRO A 36 2.46 2.51 -17.74
CA PRO A 36 3.05 1.21 -18.02
C PRO A 36 4.24 0.95 -17.09
N HIS A 37 4.66 -0.31 -16.99
CA HIS A 37 5.87 -0.66 -16.27
C HIS A 37 7.04 -0.68 -17.25
N TRP A 38 8.01 0.20 -17.03
CA TRP A 38 9.25 0.21 -17.80
C TRP A 38 10.21 -0.85 -17.28
N ASN A 39 10.91 -1.50 -18.20
CA ASN A 39 12.00 -2.39 -17.82
C ASN A 39 13.20 -1.52 -17.48
N LEU A 40 13.50 -1.40 -16.19
CA LEU A 40 14.66 -0.67 -15.70
C LEU A 40 15.82 -1.66 -15.58
N ASP A 41 16.74 -1.62 -16.54
CA ASP A 41 17.87 -2.55 -16.55
C ASP A 41 18.83 -2.30 -15.38
N ARG A 42 18.87 -1.08 -14.82
CA ARG A 42 19.77 -0.71 -13.72
C ARG A 42 19.18 0.34 -12.77
N PRO A 43 19.10 0.06 -11.45
CA PRO A 43 18.76 1.09 -10.47
C PRO A 43 19.94 2.06 -10.28
N GLN A 44 19.65 3.35 -10.10
CA GLN A 44 20.68 4.35 -9.79
C GLN A 44 21.24 4.17 -8.37
N PHE A 45 20.40 3.72 -7.45
CA PHE A 45 20.76 3.48 -6.04
C PHE A 45 20.12 2.18 -5.58
N SER A 46 20.83 1.43 -4.75
CA SER A 46 20.34 0.18 -4.15
C SER A 46 20.66 0.15 -2.66
N ILE A 47 19.72 -0.36 -1.87
CA ILE A 47 19.89 -0.61 -0.44
C ILE A 47 19.38 -2.02 -0.18
N GLU A 48 20.18 -2.82 0.53
CA GLU A 48 19.82 -4.18 0.91
C GLU A 48 19.42 -4.25 2.38
N LEU A 49 18.29 -4.90 2.66
CA LEU A 49 17.74 -5.07 3.99
C LEU A 49 17.41 -6.54 4.24
N ALA A 50 18.03 -7.12 5.27
CA ALA A 50 17.80 -8.50 5.63
C ALA A 50 16.38 -8.70 6.19
N ILE A 51 15.66 -9.68 5.64
CA ILE A 51 14.40 -10.15 6.21
C ILE A 51 14.73 -11.10 7.37
N ARG A 52 14.43 -10.69 8.60
CA ARG A 52 14.66 -11.54 9.79
C ARG A 52 13.81 -12.81 9.73
N LYS A 53 14.41 -13.95 10.09
CA LYS A 53 13.71 -15.24 10.20
C LYS A 53 12.58 -15.15 11.24
N SER A 54 11.46 -15.78 10.91
CA SER A 54 10.26 -15.88 11.75
C SER A 54 9.36 -17.00 11.21
N PRO A 55 8.38 -17.51 11.97
CA PRO A 55 7.46 -18.54 11.48
C PRO A 55 6.71 -18.16 10.18
N LEU A 56 6.53 -16.86 9.92
CA LEU A 56 5.87 -16.33 8.71
C LEU A 56 6.87 -15.80 7.67
N TYR A 57 8.13 -16.23 7.71
CA TYR A 57 9.18 -15.74 6.81
C TYR A 57 8.79 -15.88 5.32
N GLU A 58 8.36 -17.07 4.91
CA GLU A 58 7.95 -17.34 3.53
C GLU A 58 6.79 -16.45 3.07
N ASN A 59 5.84 -16.17 3.96
CA ASN A 59 4.74 -15.26 3.65
C ASN A 59 5.21 -13.82 3.46
N LYS A 60 6.20 -13.37 4.25
CA LYS A 60 6.79 -12.03 4.07
C LYS A 60 7.51 -11.94 2.74
N VAL A 61 8.34 -12.94 2.40
CA VAL A 61 9.04 -13.01 1.12
C VAL A 61 8.05 -13.00 -0.04
N HIS A 62 7.00 -13.82 0.02
CA HIS A 62 5.93 -13.84 -0.97
C HIS A 62 5.25 -12.48 -1.14
N ASN A 63 4.87 -11.84 -0.04
CA ASN A 63 4.20 -10.54 -0.06
C ASN A 63 5.10 -9.43 -0.64
N LEU A 64 6.38 -9.43 -0.29
CA LEU A 64 7.35 -8.46 -0.80
C LEU A 64 7.61 -8.66 -2.29
N ARG A 65 7.74 -9.91 -2.76
CA ARG A 65 7.82 -10.21 -4.20
C ARG A 65 6.57 -9.76 -4.95
N LEU A 66 5.39 -9.97 -4.38
CA LEU A 66 4.13 -9.52 -4.98
C LEU A 66 4.03 -7.99 -5.03
N ALA A 67 4.38 -7.30 -3.95
CA ALA A 67 4.40 -5.84 -3.90
C ALA A 67 5.43 -5.26 -4.88
N SER A 68 6.64 -5.83 -4.92
CA SER A 68 7.70 -5.43 -5.85
C SER A 68 7.24 -5.52 -7.29
N ARG A 69 6.63 -6.63 -7.71
CA ARG A 69 6.10 -6.75 -9.09
C ARG A 69 5.08 -5.68 -9.48
N ARG A 70 4.34 -5.13 -8.51
CA ARG A 70 3.36 -4.05 -8.74
C ARG A 70 3.98 -2.65 -8.75
N ILE A 71 5.22 -2.50 -8.28
CA ILE A 71 5.90 -1.20 -8.17
C ILE A 71 7.04 -1.08 -9.19
N SER A 72 7.78 -2.16 -9.40
CA SER A 72 8.96 -2.20 -10.27
C SER A 72 8.63 -1.67 -11.67
N GLY A 73 9.38 -0.67 -12.11
CA GLY A 73 9.17 -0.05 -13.42
C GLY A 73 8.10 1.03 -13.49
N LEU A 74 7.42 1.39 -12.39
CA LEU A 74 6.46 2.49 -12.40
C LEU A 74 7.18 3.83 -12.65
N LEU A 75 6.89 4.49 -13.77
CA LEU A 75 7.34 5.87 -14.00
C LEU A 75 6.45 6.83 -13.23
N ILE A 76 7.10 7.76 -12.55
CA ILE A 76 6.46 8.90 -11.89
C ILE A 76 6.87 10.13 -12.68
N ARG A 77 5.93 10.76 -13.37
CA ARG A 77 6.18 11.99 -14.13
C ARG A 77 6.21 13.20 -13.19
N PRO A 78 6.72 14.36 -13.67
CA PRO A 78 6.56 15.61 -12.94
C PRO A 78 5.09 15.82 -12.54
N GLU A 79 4.88 16.33 -11.33
CA GLU A 79 3.55 16.54 -10.71
C GLU A 79 2.76 15.27 -10.40
N GLU A 80 3.27 14.07 -10.71
CA GLU A 80 2.65 12.83 -10.30
C GLU A 80 3.08 12.40 -8.88
N VAL A 81 2.16 11.74 -8.18
CA VAL A 81 2.37 11.20 -6.84
C VAL A 81 2.44 9.69 -6.89
N PHE A 82 3.47 9.12 -6.27
CA PHE A 82 3.49 7.70 -5.95
C PHE A 82 2.83 7.44 -4.59
N SER A 83 1.82 6.57 -4.58
CA SER A 83 1.20 6.07 -3.36
C SER A 83 1.33 4.57 -3.29
N PHE A 84 2.10 4.10 -2.32
CA PHE A 84 2.36 2.67 -2.12
C PHE A 84 1.06 1.86 -2.05
N TRP A 85 0.12 2.22 -1.17
CA TRP A 85 -1.14 1.49 -0.98
C TRP A 85 -2.10 1.59 -2.17
N ARG A 86 -2.09 2.72 -2.89
CA ARG A 86 -2.88 2.86 -4.12
C ARG A 86 -2.32 1.98 -5.23
N THR A 87 -0.99 1.88 -5.32
CA THR A 87 -0.28 1.08 -6.33
C THR A 87 -0.42 -0.42 -6.06
N ILE A 88 -0.12 -0.88 -4.84
CA ILE A 88 -0.13 -2.31 -4.52
C ILE A 88 -1.52 -2.85 -4.16
N GLY A 89 -2.46 -1.97 -3.83
CA GLY A 89 -3.79 -2.33 -3.34
C GLY A 89 -3.81 -2.83 -1.89
N PRO A 90 -5.00 -3.10 -1.33
CA PRO A 90 -5.13 -3.55 0.05
C PRO A 90 -4.52 -4.96 0.22
N PRO A 91 -3.83 -5.23 1.35
CA PRO A 91 -3.08 -6.48 1.56
C PRO A 91 -4.01 -7.63 1.97
N THR A 92 -4.90 -8.03 1.07
CA THR A 92 -5.92 -9.07 1.32
C THR A 92 -5.56 -10.40 0.64
N ALA A 93 -6.15 -11.50 1.12
CA ALA A 93 -6.02 -12.81 0.50
C ALA A 93 -6.52 -12.82 -0.96
N ARG A 94 -7.61 -12.09 -1.24
CA ARG A 94 -8.13 -11.90 -2.61
C ARG A 94 -7.09 -11.26 -3.54
N ASN A 95 -6.29 -10.35 -3.02
CA ASN A 95 -5.21 -9.69 -3.76
C ASN A 95 -3.90 -10.48 -3.77
N GLY A 96 -3.91 -11.74 -3.31
CA GLY A 96 -2.75 -12.64 -3.32
C GLY A 96 -1.81 -12.49 -2.12
N PHE A 97 -2.12 -11.63 -1.15
CA PHE A 97 -1.30 -11.45 0.04
C PHE A 97 -1.58 -12.53 1.10
N ARG A 98 -0.54 -12.88 1.86
CA ARG A 98 -0.56 -13.86 2.95
C ARG A 98 -0.37 -13.19 4.30
N LYS A 99 -0.75 -13.86 5.39
CA LYS A 99 -0.55 -13.35 6.76
C LYS A 99 0.95 -13.19 7.05
N GLY A 100 1.38 -11.95 7.29
CA GLY A 100 2.80 -11.61 7.54
C GLY A 100 3.15 -11.29 9.00
N ARG A 101 2.13 -11.11 9.84
CA ARG A 101 2.23 -10.86 11.29
C ARG A 101 1.03 -11.49 12.00
N ASN A 102 1.22 -11.87 13.26
CA ASN A 102 0.16 -12.41 14.10
C ASN A 102 -0.73 -11.34 14.68
#